data_AF-A0A7X8ZZL3-F1
#
_entry.id   AF-A0A7X8ZZL3-F1
#
_cell.length_a   1.000
_cell.length_b   1.000
_cell.length_c   1.000
_cell.angle_alpha   90.00
_cell.angle_beta   90.00
_cell.angle_gamma   90.00
#
_symmetry.space_group_name_H-M   'P 1'
#
loop_
_entity.id
_entity.type
_entity.pdbx_description
1 polymer ?
#
loop_
_entity_poly.entity_id
_entity_poly.type
_entity_poly.pdbx_seq_one_letter_code
_entity_poly.pdbx_strand_id
1 'polypeptide(L)'
;VGRSFMAVRDQDIAASAIGVNLTRAKITAFGVSNGFVGLAGALMAHYTEIVSWERFTLDISIQYLAMIIVGGLGSVAGSIYGATFITLLPVLTRMAADELGGVAPALRQQLPAFEHAIFGLTIIVFLIFEPKGLNRIWERIKEYFRYWPFRY
;
A
#
# COMPACT_ATOMS: atom_id res chain seq x y z
N VAL A 1 22.53 -6.29 -12.49
CA VAL A 1 21.66 -5.32 -11.79
C VAL A 1 20.63 -6.01 -10.89
N GLY A 2 19.78 -6.91 -11.38
CA GLY A 2 18.82 -7.63 -10.52
C GLY A 2 19.47 -8.46 -9.40
N ARG A 3 20.50 -9.25 -9.72
CA ARG A 3 21.24 -10.04 -8.71
C ARG A 3 21.95 -9.18 -7.65
N SER A 4 22.48 -8.01 -8.05
CA SER A 4 23.08 -7.08 -7.09
C SER A 4 22.04 -6.46 -6.16
N PHE A 5 20.80 -6.23 -6.61
CA PHE A 5 19.72 -5.78 -5.74
C PHE A 5 19.28 -6.86 -4.76
N MET A 6 19.20 -8.13 -5.18
CA MET A 6 18.90 -9.24 -4.28
C MET A 6 19.99 -9.39 -3.20
N ALA A 7 21.27 -9.34 -3.58
CA ALA A 7 22.37 -9.44 -2.62
C ALA A 7 22.33 -8.30 -1.57
N VAL A 8 22.08 -7.07 -1.99
CA VAL A 8 21.93 -5.89 -1.12
C VAL A 8 20.69 -6.00 -0.22
N ARG A 9 19.58 -6.56 -0.74
CA ARG A 9 18.35 -6.79 0.03
C ARG A 9 18.56 -7.81 1.15
N ASP A 10 19.32 -8.87 0.88
CA ASP A 10 19.49 -9.96 1.84
C ASP A 10 20.53 -9.58 2.92
N GLN A 11 21.72 -9.10 2.54
CA GLN A 11 22.73 -8.61 3.50
C GLN A 11 23.78 -7.69 2.85
N ASP A 12 23.78 -6.41 3.25
CA ASP A 12 24.73 -5.39 2.77
C ASP A 12 26.20 -5.80 2.97
N ILE A 13 26.54 -6.36 4.13
CA ILE A 13 27.92 -6.76 4.49
C ILE A 13 28.39 -7.93 3.62
N ALA A 14 27.53 -8.91 3.36
CA ALA A 14 27.88 -10.04 2.50
C ALA A 14 28.01 -9.60 1.03
N ALA A 15 27.14 -8.68 0.59
CA ALA A 15 27.18 -8.15 -0.76
C ALA A 15 28.48 -7.39 -1.06
N SER A 16 29.00 -6.59 -0.11
CA SER A 16 30.29 -5.90 -0.29
C SER A 16 31.46 -6.89 -0.31
N ALA A 17 31.42 -7.96 0.46
CA ALA A 17 32.46 -8.99 0.50
C ALA A 17 32.63 -9.75 -0.83
N ILE A 18 31.55 -9.92 -1.60
CA ILE A 18 31.58 -10.53 -2.95
C ILE A 18 31.78 -9.51 -4.08
N GLY A 19 32.16 -8.26 -3.75
CA GLY A 19 32.50 -7.23 -4.73
C GLY A 19 31.32 -6.42 -5.29
N VAL A 20 30.13 -6.48 -4.68
CA VAL A 20 28.99 -5.65 -5.11
C VAL A 20 29.17 -4.21 -4.58
N ASN A 21 29.10 -3.23 -5.49
CA ASN A 21 29.08 -1.83 -5.11
C ASN A 21 27.71 -1.43 -4.54
N LEU A 22 27.63 -1.32 -3.20
CA LEU A 22 26.41 -1.01 -2.46
C LEU A 22 25.80 0.35 -2.86
N THR A 23 26.63 1.38 -2.99
CA THR A 23 26.21 2.75 -3.32
C THR A 23 25.52 2.80 -4.67
N ARG A 24 26.15 2.22 -5.70
CA ARG A 24 25.58 2.16 -7.04
C ARG A 24 24.28 1.36 -7.06
N ALA A 25 24.22 0.24 -6.33
CA ALA A 25 23.02 -0.56 -6.25
C ALA A 25 21.85 0.19 -5.59
N LYS A 26 22.07 0.85 -4.45
CA LYS A 26 21.03 1.61 -3.75
C LYS A 26 20.57 2.84 -4.53
N ILE A 27 21.50 3.61 -5.12
CA ILE A 27 21.16 4.79 -5.93
C ILE A 27 20.35 4.39 -7.18
N THR A 28 20.75 3.31 -7.87
CA THR A 28 19.99 2.86 -9.05
C THR A 28 18.62 2.32 -8.68
N ALA A 29 18.48 1.60 -7.56
CA ALA A 29 17.18 1.16 -7.06
C ALA A 29 16.28 2.36 -6.68
N PHE A 30 16.82 3.35 -5.98
CA PHE A 30 16.13 4.58 -5.62
C PHE A 30 15.71 5.39 -6.86
N GLY A 31 16.62 5.56 -7.82
CA GLY A 31 16.36 6.30 -9.06
C GLY A 31 15.26 5.64 -9.91
N VAL A 32 15.29 4.32 -10.05
CA VAL A 32 14.23 3.58 -10.76
C VAL A 32 12.88 3.71 -10.05
N SER A 33 12.85 3.56 -8.71
CA SER A 33 11.63 3.71 -7.92
C SER A 33 11.02 5.09 -8.06
N ASN A 34 11.82 6.15 -7.90
CA ASN A 34 11.34 7.52 -8.05
C ASN A 34 10.97 7.87 -9.49
N GLY A 35 11.58 7.20 -10.48
CA GLY A 35 11.17 7.32 -11.89
C GLY A 35 9.71 6.91 -12.08
N PHE A 36 9.28 5.78 -11.51
CA PHE A 36 7.88 5.34 -11.57
C PHE A 36 6.94 6.28 -10.81
N VAL A 37 7.33 6.75 -9.63
CA VAL A 37 6.54 7.72 -8.85
C VAL A 37 6.40 9.05 -9.60
N GLY A 38 7.48 9.53 -10.21
CA GLY A 38 7.49 10.75 -11.02
C GLY A 38 6.61 10.63 -12.26
N LEU A 39 6.65 9.49 -12.95
CA LEU A 39 5.74 9.19 -14.06
C LEU A 39 4.29 9.19 -13.60
N ALA A 40 3.96 8.53 -12.49
CA ALA A 40 2.61 8.54 -11.93
C ALA A 40 2.13 9.97 -11.61
N GLY A 41 3.00 10.81 -11.04
CA GLY A 41 2.71 12.22 -10.79
C GLY A 41 2.49 13.04 -12.08
N ALA A 42 3.29 12.80 -13.12
CA ALA A 42 3.13 13.45 -14.42
C ALA A 42 1.82 13.05 -15.11
N LEU A 43 1.44 11.77 -15.06
CA LEU A 43 0.14 11.30 -15.55
C LEU A 43 -1.01 11.94 -14.77
N MET A 44 -0.90 12.05 -13.44
CA MET A 44 -1.92 12.68 -12.61
C MET A 44 -2.10 14.18 -12.92
N ALA A 45 -0.99 14.89 -13.14
CA ALA A 45 -1.01 16.30 -13.54
C ALA A 45 -1.67 16.48 -14.91
N HIS A 46 -1.37 15.59 -15.86
CA HIS A 46 -2.01 15.60 -17.17
C HIS A 46 -3.53 15.33 -17.08
N TYR A 47 -3.94 14.38 -16.23
CA TYR A 47 -5.35 14.03 -16.04
C TYR A 47 -6.15 15.14 -15.33
N THR A 48 -5.55 15.83 -14.37
CA THR A 48 -6.25 16.85 -13.57
C THR A 48 -6.25 18.22 -14.25
N GLU A 49 -5.35 18.46 -15.20
CA GLU A 49 -5.11 19.74 -15.91
C GLU A 49 -4.76 20.95 -15.01
N ILE A 50 -4.86 20.78 -13.68
CA ILE A 50 -4.59 21.79 -12.67
C ILE A 50 -3.62 21.20 -11.66
N VAL A 51 -2.54 21.93 -11.39
CA VAL A 51 -1.55 21.59 -10.37
C VAL A 51 -1.59 22.67 -9.28
N SER A 52 -2.13 22.32 -8.12
CA SER A 52 -2.14 23.15 -6.91
C SER A 52 -1.42 22.42 -5.76
N TRP A 53 -0.69 23.18 -4.95
CA TRP A 53 -0.01 22.68 -3.74
C TRP A 53 -0.98 22.17 -2.68
N GLU A 54 -2.23 22.64 -2.73
CA GLU A 54 -3.31 22.25 -1.80
C GLU A 54 -3.67 20.76 -1.90
N ARG A 55 -3.34 20.10 -3.02
CA ARG A 55 -3.55 18.65 -3.20
C ARG A 55 -2.39 17.80 -2.68
N PHE A 56 -1.29 18.40 -2.23
CA PHE A 56 -0.13 17.67 -1.71
C PHE A 56 -0.07 17.79 -0.19
N THR A 57 -1.15 17.35 0.46
CA THR A 57 -1.27 17.40 1.93
C THR A 57 -0.58 16.23 2.60
N LEU A 58 -0.36 16.38 3.91
CA LEU A 58 0.17 15.34 4.77
C LEU A 58 -0.78 14.13 4.82
N ASP A 59 -2.10 14.35 4.77
CA ASP A 59 -3.12 13.32 4.75
C ASP A 59 -2.95 12.33 3.60
N ILE A 60 -2.70 12.84 2.38
CA ILE A 60 -2.46 12.00 1.20
C ILE A 60 -1.16 11.20 1.35
N SER A 61 -0.14 11.78 1.97
CA SER A 61 1.12 11.07 2.26
C SER A 61 0.91 9.93 3.25
N ILE A 62 0.15 10.16 4.32
CA ILE A 62 -0.26 9.10 5.27
C ILE A 62 -1.09 8.05 4.55
N GLN A 63 -1.98 8.44 3.65
CA GLN A 63 -2.81 7.51 2.89
C GLN A 63 -1.96 6.57 2.02
N TYR A 64 -0.95 7.09 1.31
CA TYR A 64 -0.03 6.24 0.54
C TYR A 64 0.81 5.31 1.43
N LEU A 65 1.27 5.79 2.60
CA LEU A 65 1.94 4.93 3.57
C LEU A 65 1.00 3.82 4.07
N ALA A 66 -0.26 4.15 4.35
CA ALA A 66 -1.27 3.19 4.76
C ALA A 66 -1.51 2.12 3.70
N MET A 67 -1.60 2.48 2.42
CA MET A 67 -1.71 1.51 1.31
C MET A 67 -0.57 0.50 1.33
N ILE A 68 0.67 0.96 1.53
CA ILE A 68 1.86 0.09 1.54
C ILE A 68 1.88 -0.79 2.80
N ILE A 69 1.58 -0.23 3.96
CA ILE A 69 1.58 -0.95 5.25
C ILE A 69 0.49 -2.04 5.26
N VAL A 70 -0.73 -1.68 4.86
CA VAL A 70 -1.87 -2.61 4.82
C VAL A 70 -1.65 -3.68 3.74
N GLY A 71 -1.07 -3.31 2.60
CA GLY A 71 -0.72 -4.24 1.53
C GLY A 71 0.37 -5.25 1.90
N GLY A 72 1.37 -4.80 2.65
CA GLY A 72 2.52 -5.59 3.10
C GLY A 72 3.85 -5.04 2.58
N LEU A 73 4.75 -4.70 3.50
CA LEU A 73 6.08 -4.18 3.18
C LEU A 73 6.93 -5.22 2.46
N GLY A 74 7.41 -4.89 1.25
CA GLY A 74 8.33 -5.73 0.49
C GLY A 74 7.70 -6.68 -0.54
N SER A 75 6.38 -6.63 -0.75
CA SER A 75 5.69 -7.36 -1.84
C SER A 75 5.01 -6.42 -2.82
N VAL A 76 5.29 -6.60 -4.11
CA VAL A 76 4.64 -5.86 -5.20
C VAL A 76 3.15 -6.21 -5.31
N ALA A 77 2.80 -7.49 -5.11
CA ALA A 77 1.40 -7.90 -5.09
C ALA A 77 0.68 -7.31 -3.88
N GLY A 78 1.36 -7.29 -2.73
CA GLY A 78 0.87 -6.64 -1.51
C GLY A 78 0.50 -5.18 -1.73
N SER A 79 1.38 -4.39 -2.35
CA SER A 79 1.08 -2.98 -2.64
C SER A 79 -0.16 -2.77 -3.52
N ILE A 80 -0.42 -3.68 -4.47
CA ILE A 80 -1.62 -3.62 -5.32
C ILE A 80 -2.87 -3.87 -4.46
N TYR A 81 -2.87 -4.94 -3.66
CA TYR A 81 -4.01 -5.25 -2.78
C TYR A 81 -4.26 -4.15 -1.74
N GLY A 82 -3.20 -3.59 -1.16
CA GLY A 82 -3.29 -2.49 -0.21
C GLY A 82 -3.87 -1.21 -0.84
N ALA A 83 -3.42 -0.85 -2.04
CA ALA A 83 -3.98 0.29 -2.78
C ALA A 83 -5.45 0.06 -3.12
N THR A 84 -5.80 -1.11 -3.67
CA THR A 84 -7.19 -1.45 -3.99
C THR A 84 -8.09 -1.41 -2.76
N PHE A 85 -7.66 -2.01 -1.64
CA PHE A 85 -8.44 -2.07 -0.42
C PHE A 85 -8.67 -0.67 0.18
N ILE A 86 -7.60 0.12 0.31
CA ILE A 86 -7.68 1.46 0.90
C ILE A 86 -8.46 2.43 0.02
N THR A 87 -8.40 2.30 -1.30
CA THR A 87 -9.23 3.10 -2.22
C THR A 87 -10.71 2.68 -2.18
N LEU A 88 -11.00 1.39 -1.99
CA LEU A 88 -12.38 0.90 -1.89
C LEU A 88 -13.01 1.14 -0.52
N LEU A 89 -12.22 1.19 0.55
CA LEU A 89 -12.69 1.41 1.92
C LEU A 89 -13.67 2.60 2.04
N PRO A 90 -13.34 3.83 1.58
CA PRO A 90 -14.26 4.96 1.68
C PRO A 90 -15.54 4.75 0.86
N VAL A 91 -15.46 4.07 -0.28
CA VAL A 91 -16.62 3.74 -1.11
C VAL A 91 -17.56 2.78 -0.37
N LEU A 92 -17.00 1.73 0.23
CA LEU A 92 -17.76 0.76 1.03
C LEU A 92 -18.39 1.40 2.26
N THR A 93 -17.67 2.30 2.95
CA THR A 93 -18.23 3.02 4.10
C THR A 93 -19.37 3.94 3.71
N ARG A 94 -19.28 4.59 2.53
CA ARG A 94 -20.35 5.46 2.01
C ARG A 94 -21.57 4.64 1.61
N MET A 95 -21.40 3.54 0.88
CA MET A 95 -22.49 2.63 0.52
C MET A 95 -23.20 2.07 1.76
N ALA A 96 -22.44 1.64 2.78
CA ALA A 96 -23.02 1.16 4.02
C ALA A 96 -23.76 2.26 4.80
N ALA A 97 -23.24 3.49 4.78
CA ALA A 97 -23.89 4.64 5.40
C ALA A 97 -25.17 5.07 4.67
N ASP A 98 -25.23 4.92 3.34
CA ASP A 98 -26.42 5.26 2.55
C ASP A 98 -27.56 4.27 2.79
N GLU A 99 -27.27 2.96 2.87
CA GLU A 99 -28.22 1.91 3.25
C GLU A 99 -28.78 2.12 4.67
N LEU A 100 -27.92 2.48 5.62
CA LEU A 100 -28.32 2.81 7.00
C LEU A 100 -28.99 4.20 7.14
N GLY A 101 -28.83 5.05 6.12
CA GLY A 101 -29.30 6.43 6.11
C GLY A 101 -30.82 6.60 6.04
N GLY A 102 -31.59 5.51 5.90
CA GLY A 102 -33.04 5.50 6.07
C GLY A 102 -33.51 5.72 7.51
N VAL A 103 -32.65 5.52 8.52
CA VAL A 103 -33.05 5.45 9.94
C VAL A 103 -32.62 6.67 10.77
N ALA A 104 -31.59 7.44 10.35
CA ALA A 104 -31.14 8.63 11.08
C ALA A 104 -30.42 9.66 10.17
N PRO A 105 -31.10 10.74 9.72
CA PRO A 105 -30.49 11.78 8.88
C PRO A 105 -29.37 12.58 9.58
N ALA A 106 -29.30 12.56 10.91
CA ALA A 106 -28.25 13.21 11.70
C ALA A 106 -26.87 12.56 11.56
N LEU A 107 -26.79 11.25 11.25
CA LEU A 107 -25.52 10.57 11.04
C LEU A 107 -24.83 11.05 9.76
N ARG A 108 -25.59 11.49 8.74
CA ARG A 108 -25.05 11.96 7.45
C ARG A 108 -24.13 13.17 7.58
N GLN A 109 -24.41 14.09 8.51
CA GLN A 109 -23.59 15.29 8.70
C GLN A 109 -22.26 15.03 9.42
N GLN A 110 -22.14 13.93 10.17
CA GLN A 110 -20.88 13.55 10.85
C GLN A 110 -20.04 12.53 10.07
N LEU A 111 -20.55 12.00 8.95
CA LEU A 111 -19.87 10.99 8.13
C LEU A 111 -18.41 11.32 7.77
N PRO A 112 -18.01 12.57 7.46
CA PRO A 112 -16.61 12.86 7.11
C PRO A 112 -15.64 12.57 8.27
N ALA A 113 -16.05 12.85 9.51
CA ALA A 113 -15.24 12.57 10.69
C ALA A 113 -15.18 11.06 10.99
N PHE A 114 -16.29 10.34 10.77
CA PHE A 114 -16.32 8.89 10.86
C PHE A 114 -15.45 8.21 9.80
N GLU A 115 -15.39 8.75 8.58
CA GLU A 115 -14.56 8.22 7.49
C GLU A 115 -13.08 8.24 7.87
N HIS A 116 -12.58 9.36 8.41
CA HIS A 116 -11.20 9.45 8.90
C HIS A 116 -10.93 8.56 10.12
N ALA A 117 -11.89 8.44 11.04
CA ALA A 117 -11.77 7.55 12.19
C ALA A 117 -11.73 6.07 11.77
N ILE A 118 -12.58 5.64 10.84
CA ILE A 118 -12.60 4.29 10.28
C ILE A 118 -11.31 4.00 9.53
N PHE A 119 -10.78 4.97 8.80
CA PHE A 119 -9.49 4.86 8.12
C PHE A 119 -8.35 4.58 9.11
N GLY A 120 -8.23 5.41 10.15
CA GLY A 120 -7.22 5.23 11.19
C GLY A 120 -7.39 3.90 11.95
N LEU A 121 -8.62 3.54 12.29
CA LEU A 121 -8.93 2.27 12.94
C LEU A 121 -8.55 1.08 12.05
N THR A 122 -8.82 1.16 10.75
CA THR A 122 -8.44 0.14 9.78
C THR A 122 -6.93 -0.05 9.76
N ILE A 123 -6.14 1.02 9.75
CA ILE A 123 -4.68 0.94 9.82
C ILE A 123 -4.24 0.24 11.11
N ILE A 124 -4.79 0.63 12.26
CA ILE A 124 -4.44 0.05 13.56
C ILE A 124 -4.78 -1.45 13.58
N VAL A 125 -5.98 -1.82 13.12
CA VAL A 125 -6.43 -3.22 13.04
C VAL A 125 -5.49 -4.03 12.15
N PHE A 126 -5.11 -3.52 10.97
CA PHE A 126 -4.19 -4.22 10.07
C PHE A 126 -2.78 -4.35 10.64
N LEU A 127 -2.28 -3.32 11.33
CA LEU A 127 -0.99 -3.36 12.02
C LEU A 127 -0.98 -4.42 13.13
N ILE A 128 -2.10 -4.60 13.84
CA ILE A 128 -2.23 -5.57 14.94
C ILE A 128 -2.40 -7.00 14.40
N PHE A 129 -3.30 -7.20 13.45
CA PHE A 129 -3.67 -8.56 13.01
C PHE A 129 -2.60 -9.20 12.12
N GLU A 130 -1.91 -8.43 11.27
CA GLU A 130 -0.92 -9.03 10.38
C GLU A 130 0.19 -8.05 9.97
N PRO A 131 1.34 -8.03 10.69
CA PRO A 131 2.44 -7.12 10.38
C PRO A 131 3.12 -7.39 9.02
N LYS A 132 2.74 -8.47 8.32
CA LYS A 132 3.17 -8.77 6.94
C LYS A 132 2.16 -8.31 5.87
N GLY A 133 1.03 -7.72 6.28
CA GLY A 133 -0.03 -7.19 5.40
C GLY A 133 -0.87 -8.25 4.69
N LEU A 134 -1.81 -7.77 3.86
CA LEU A 134 -2.74 -8.56 3.03
C LEU A 134 -2.04 -9.62 2.17
N ASN A 135 -0.80 -9.35 1.74
CA ASN A 135 -0.02 -10.29 0.94
C ASN A 135 0.14 -11.66 1.62
N ARG A 136 0.31 -11.70 2.95
CA ARG A 136 0.48 -12.98 3.67
C ARG A 136 -0.79 -13.82 3.66
N ILE A 137 -1.96 -13.18 3.75
CA ILE A 137 -3.26 -13.87 3.66
C ILE A 137 -3.40 -14.52 2.29
N TRP A 138 -3.08 -13.78 1.23
CA TRP A 138 -3.14 -14.27 -0.13
C TRP A 138 -2.18 -15.44 -0.37
N GLU A 139 -0.95 -15.35 0.13
CA GLU A 139 0.02 -16.45 0.07
C GLU A 139 -0.50 -17.71 0.78
N ARG A 140 -1.06 -17.59 1.98
CA ARG A 140 -1.65 -18.73 2.71
C ARG A 140 -2.82 -19.37 1.95
N ILE A 141 -3.69 -18.57 1.35
CA ILE A 141 -4.82 -19.08 0.55
C ILE A 141 -4.27 -19.83 -0.66
N LYS A 142 -3.30 -19.24 -1.37
CA LYS A 142 -2.71 -19.86 -2.56
C LYS A 142 -1.96 -21.15 -2.21
N GLU A 143 -1.24 -21.18 -1.09
CA GLU A 143 -0.59 -22.39 -0.58
C GLU A 143 -1.61 -23.45 -0.18
N TYR A 144 -2.69 -23.07 0.52
CA TYR A 144 -3.76 -23.99 0.89
C TYR A 144 -4.35 -24.67 -0.35
N PHE A 145 -4.68 -23.92 -1.40
CA PHE A 145 -5.18 -24.47 -2.66
C PHE A 145 -4.13 -25.27 -3.45
N ARG A 146 -2.84 -24.94 -3.33
CA ARG A 146 -1.77 -25.67 -4.03
C ARG A 146 -1.43 -27.01 -3.39
N TYR A 147 -1.52 -27.11 -2.06
CA TYR A 147 -1.26 -28.35 -1.31
C TYR A 147 -2.52 -29.21 -1.08
N TRP A 148 -3.66 -28.78 -1.63
CA TRP A 148 -4.91 -29.54 -1.67
C TRP A 148 -4.99 -30.26 -3.03
N PRO A 149 -5.11 -31.61 -3.13
CA PRO A 149 -5.36 -32.62 -2.10
C PRO A 149 -4.15 -33.48 -1.66
N PHE A 150 -2.94 -33.29 -2.16
CA PHE A 150 -1.77 -34.08 -1.73
C PHE A 150 -0.83 -33.24 -0.86
N ARG A 151 -0.95 -33.46 0.45
CA ARG A 151 0.01 -32.97 1.46
C ARG A 151 1.27 -33.84 1.43
N TYR A 152 2.28 -33.39 0.70
CA TYR A 152 3.69 -33.73 0.97
C TYR A 152 4.53 -32.47 0.86
#